data_AF-C4J910-F1
#
_entry.id   AF-C4J910-F1
#
_cell.length_a   1.000
_cell.length_b   1.000
_cell.length_c   1.000
_cell.angle_alpha   90.00
_cell.angle_beta   90.00
_cell.angle_gamma   90.00
#
_symmetry.space_group_name_H-M   'P 1'
#
loop_
_entity.id
_entity.type
_entity.pdbx_description
1 polymer ?
#
loop_
_entity_poly.entity_id
_entity_poly.type
_entity_poly.pdbx_seq_one_letter_code
_entity_poly.pdbx_strand_id
1 'polypeptide(L)'
;MLDAVVIAMAKLGYGHVKLAIAETGWPNGCDYNQIGGNVHNAAIYNRNLAARMAKNPGTPVRPGAKMPVFVFSLYNEDLKPGPGTERHWGLYYANGTAVYEIDLTGRRPLGSYPPLPAPENNTPYKGPIWCVLSAAASNKLNETAVGNALSYACGQGNGTCDAIQPGKTCYTPNTTAAHASYAFNSYWQQFEKTGATCYFNNLAEQTIKDPSHGSCRFPSSSGSP
;
A
#
# COMPACT_ATOMS: atom_id res chain seq x y z
N MET A 1 -15.79 17.35 8.77
CA MET A 1 -16.53 16.10 8.47
C MET A 1 -17.49 15.70 9.59
N LEU A 2 -17.03 15.52 10.85
CA LEU A 2 -17.91 15.06 11.94
C LEU A 2 -19.06 16.01 12.29
N ASP A 3 -18.79 17.31 12.40
CA ASP A 3 -19.86 18.29 12.69
C ASP A 3 -20.92 18.34 11.60
N ALA A 4 -20.55 18.11 10.33
CA ALA A 4 -21.50 18.04 9.24
C ALA A 4 -22.50 16.88 9.44
N VAL A 5 -22.00 15.70 9.86
CA VAL A 5 -22.82 14.54 10.21
C VAL A 5 -23.72 14.86 11.41
N VAL A 6 -23.16 15.45 12.47
CA VAL A 6 -23.92 15.88 13.66
C VAL A 6 -25.07 16.81 13.29
N ILE A 7 -24.80 17.84 12.49
CA ILE A 7 -25.80 18.83 12.07
C ILE A 7 -26.87 18.19 11.19
N ALA A 8 -26.48 17.33 10.24
CA ALA A 8 -27.41 16.62 9.37
C ALA A 8 -28.37 15.73 10.19
N MET A 9 -27.85 14.97 11.15
CA MET A 9 -28.66 14.13 12.04
C MET A 9 -29.59 14.97 12.93
N ALA A 10 -29.10 16.10 13.45
CA ALA A 10 -29.90 17.00 14.26
C ALA A 10 -31.09 17.58 13.49
N LYS A 11 -30.91 17.94 12.21
CA LYS A 11 -32.01 18.42 11.34
C LYS A 11 -33.12 17.39 11.14
N LEU A 12 -32.79 16.10 11.24
CA LEU A 12 -33.75 15.00 11.14
C LEU A 12 -34.32 14.56 12.50
N GLY A 13 -33.99 15.26 13.60
CA GLY A 13 -34.46 14.92 14.95
C GLY A 13 -33.58 13.90 15.70
N TYR A 14 -32.49 13.42 15.10
CA TYR A 14 -31.59 12.41 15.67
C TYR A 14 -30.31 13.00 16.28
N GLY A 15 -30.37 14.25 16.73
CA GLY A 15 -29.23 14.98 17.30
C GLY A 15 -28.63 14.38 18.58
N HIS A 16 -29.30 13.40 19.20
CA HIS A 16 -28.86 12.71 20.41
C HIS A 16 -28.06 11.42 20.13
N VAL A 17 -28.08 10.92 18.89
CA VAL A 17 -27.37 9.70 18.52
C VAL A 17 -25.86 9.93 18.61
N LYS A 18 -25.18 9.00 19.30
CA LYS A 18 -23.73 9.04 19.52
C LYS A 18 -22.99 8.67 18.24
N LEU A 19 -21.83 9.28 18.03
CA LEU A 19 -20.94 8.98 16.92
C LEU A 19 -19.74 8.18 17.41
N ALA A 20 -19.22 7.33 16.54
CA ALA A 20 -17.92 6.68 16.66
C ALA A 20 -17.19 6.79 15.32
N ILE A 21 -15.87 6.92 15.36
CA ILE A 21 -15.03 6.83 14.17
C ILE A 21 -14.63 5.37 14.03
N ALA A 22 -15.27 4.68 13.08
CA ALA A 22 -15.11 3.24 12.89
C ALA A 22 -13.69 2.85 12.47
N GLU A 23 -13.03 3.69 11.66
CA GLU A 23 -11.67 3.45 11.17
C GLU A 23 -10.97 4.77 10.92
N THR A 24 -9.71 4.86 11.34
CA THR A 24 -8.82 5.98 11.05
C THR A 24 -7.38 5.52 11.22
N GLY A 25 -6.43 6.17 10.55
CA GLY A 25 -5.03 5.76 10.65
C GLY A 25 -4.21 6.38 9.54
N TRP A 26 -3.00 5.86 9.38
CA TRP A 26 -2.15 6.24 8.26
C TRP A 26 -1.21 5.08 7.89
N PRO A 27 -1.03 4.77 6.61
CA PRO A 27 -0.24 3.62 6.19
C PRO A 27 1.25 3.82 6.48
N ASN A 28 1.92 2.77 6.96
CA ASN A 28 3.34 2.71 7.28
C ASN A 28 4.24 2.28 6.10
N GLY A 29 3.64 1.93 4.96
CA GLY A 29 4.34 1.54 3.73
C GLY A 29 3.41 1.67 2.52
N CYS A 30 4.00 1.72 1.32
CA CYS A 30 3.25 1.76 0.07
C CYS A 30 4.12 1.35 -1.12
N ASP A 31 3.49 1.26 -2.30
CA ASP A 31 4.17 1.08 -3.58
C ASP A 31 4.94 2.36 -3.98
N TYR A 32 5.92 2.26 -4.90
CA TYR A 32 6.74 3.39 -5.35
C TYR A 32 5.96 4.49 -6.08
N ASN A 33 4.82 4.14 -6.70
CA ASN A 33 3.93 5.09 -7.35
C ASN A 33 2.94 5.75 -6.36
N GLN A 34 3.04 5.45 -5.06
CA GLN A 34 2.25 6.06 -4.00
C GLN A 34 3.14 6.95 -3.12
N ILE A 35 2.53 7.90 -2.43
CA ILE A 35 3.24 8.87 -1.57
C ILE A 35 2.72 8.85 -0.14
N GLY A 36 3.59 9.20 0.80
CA GLY A 36 3.24 9.45 2.19
C GLY A 36 2.95 8.20 3.03
N GLY A 37 2.89 7.01 2.43
CA GLY A 37 2.82 5.74 3.15
C GLY A 37 4.19 5.36 3.69
N ASN A 38 4.50 5.77 4.92
CA ASN A 38 5.79 5.48 5.57
C ASN A 38 5.64 5.48 7.10
N VAL A 39 6.56 4.78 7.77
CA VAL A 39 6.63 4.64 9.24
C VAL A 39 6.59 5.99 9.95
N HIS A 40 7.27 7.00 9.41
CA HIS A 40 7.33 8.34 10.00
C HIS A 40 5.94 8.96 10.11
N ASN A 41 5.23 9.08 8.99
CA ASN A 41 3.91 9.68 8.95
C ASN A 41 2.89 8.85 9.74
N ALA A 42 2.96 7.52 9.64
CA ALA A 42 2.09 6.62 10.39
C ALA A 42 2.20 6.82 11.90
N ALA A 43 3.43 6.85 12.42
CA ALA A 43 3.69 7.09 13.82
C ALA A 43 3.24 8.48 14.27
N ILE A 44 3.53 9.52 13.49
CA ILE A 44 3.11 10.90 13.80
C ILE A 44 1.59 10.99 13.89
N TYR A 45 0.88 10.46 12.90
CA TYR A 45 -0.58 10.50 12.86
C TYR A 45 -1.18 9.77 14.07
N ASN A 46 -0.83 8.50 14.28
CA ASN A 46 -1.45 7.67 15.31
C ASN A 46 -1.09 8.10 16.74
N ARG A 47 0.14 8.59 16.98
CA ARG A 47 0.53 9.15 18.29
C ARG A 47 -0.22 10.43 18.61
N ASN A 48 -0.35 11.34 17.64
CA ASN A 48 -1.13 12.58 17.83
C ASN A 48 -2.62 12.29 18.01
N LEU A 49 -3.16 11.31 17.29
CA LEU A 49 -4.53 10.85 17.48
C LEU A 49 -4.75 10.36 18.91
N ALA A 50 -3.91 9.45 19.42
CA ALA A 50 -4.01 8.94 20.78
C ALA A 50 -3.93 10.08 21.82
N ALA A 51 -2.92 10.96 21.69
CA ALA A 51 -2.74 12.11 22.58
C ALA A 51 -3.92 13.11 22.53
N ARG A 52 -4.52 13.29 21.34
CA ARG A 52 -5.72 14.12 21.17
C ARG A 52 -6.93 13.48 21.85
N MET A 53 -7.14 12.18 21.65
CA MET A 53 -8.30 11.49 22.20
C MET A 53 -8.24 11.34 23.73
N ALA A 54 -7.05 11.26 24.32
CA ALA A 54 -6.86 11.29 25.77
C ALA A 54 -7.39 12.56 26.45
N LYS A 55 -7.47 13.67 25.71
CA LYS A 55 -8.03 14.95 26.20
C LYS A 55 -9.55 15.04 26.07
N ASN A 56 -10.18 14.05 25.43
CA ASN A 56 -11.61 14.01 25.14
C ASN A 56 -12.17 15.36 24.59
N PRO A 57 -11.63 15.89 23.48
CA PRO A 57 -12.03 17.21 22.99
C PRO A 57 -13.47 17.25 22.48
N GLY A 58 -14.03 16.11 22.05
CA GLY A 58 -15.26 16.06 21.27
C GLY A 58 -15.09 16.74 19.91
N THR A 59 -16.17 17.33 19.40
CA THR A 59 -16.17 18.18 18.19
C THR A 59 -16.60 19.61 18.55
N PRO A 60 -16.34 20.61 17.71
CA PRO A 60 -16.86 21.97 17.94
C PRO A 60 -18.36 22.05 18.25
N VAL A 61 -19.21 21.27 17.56
CA VAL A 61 -20.67 21.26 17.82
C VAL A 61 -21.05 20.38 19.02
N ARG A 62 -20.20 19.43 19.42
CA ARG A 62 -20.38 18.60 20.63
C ARG A 62 -19.10 18.57 21.48
N PRO A 63 -18.74 19.68 22.16
CA PRO A 63 -17.53 19.75 22.95
C PRO A 63 -17.55 18.73 24.09
N GLY A 64 -16.44 18.04 24.32
CA GLY A 64 -16.33 17.04 25.39
C GLY A 64 -17.15 15.75 25.20
N ALA A 65 -17.88 15.61 24.08
CA ALA A 65 -18.64 14.40 23.82
C ALA A 65 -17.71 13.20 23.63
N LYS A 66 -17.97 12.14 24.39
CA LYS A 66 -17.26 10.87 24.25
C LYS A 66 -17.55 10.26 22.89
N MET A 67 -16.51 10.12 22.08
CA MET A 67 -16.56 9.55 20.76
C MET A 67 -15.48 8.47 20.66
N PRO A 68 -15.85 7.18 20.64
CA PRO A 68 -14.91 6.11 20.39
C PRO A 68 -14.24 6.30 19.03
N VAL A 69 -12.93 6.06 18.99
CA VAL A 69 -12.14 6.14 17.76
C VAL A 69 -11.31 4.86 17.67
N PHE A 70 -11.47 4.15 16.57
CA PHE A 70 -10.77 2.89 16.32
C PHE A 70 -9.67 3.13 15.29
N VAL A 71 -8.44 2.79 15.67
CA VAL A 71 -7.29 2.87 14.77
C VAL A 71 -7.31 1.65 13.85
N PHE A 72 -7.30 1.88 12.55
CA PHE A 72 -7.13 0.85 11.53
C PHE A 72 -5.64 0.79 11.17
N SER A 73 -4.94 -0.33 11.39
CA SER A 73 -5.39 -1.62 11.95
C SER A 73 -4.37 -2.18 12.96
N LEU A 74 -4.65 -3.34 13.57
CA LEU A 74 -3.69 -3.96 14.50
C LEU A 74 -2.46 -4.48 13.76
N TYR A 75 -2.65 -5.24 12.67
CA TYR A 75 -1.56 -5.87 11.91
C TYR A 75 -1.53 -5.35 10.47
N ASN A 76 -0.31 -5.20 9.93
CA ASN A 76 -0.11 -5.23 8.49
C ASN A 76 -0.58 -6.60 8.00
N GLU A 77 -1.35 -6.61 6.92
CA GLU A 77 -1.90 -7.83 6.33
C GLU A 77 -1.30 -8.03 4.94
N ASP A 78 -1.23 -9.27 4.48
CA ASP A 78 -0.48 -9.66 3.29
C ASP A 78 -1.36 -10.23 2.16
N LEU A 79 -2.69 -10.23 2.35
CA LEU A 79 -3.63 -10.91 1.46
C LEU A 79 -4.65 -9.97 0.80
N LYS A 80 -4.67 -8.68 1.15
CA LYS A 80 -5.59 -7.73 0.54
C LYS A 80 -5.09 -7.34 -0.84
N PRO A 81 -5.98 -7.42 -1.84
CA PRO A 81 -5.66 -6.96 -3.18
C PRO A 81 -5.57 -5.43 -3.21
N GLY A 82 -5.00 -4.93 -4.30
CA GLY A 82 -4.91 -3.49 -4.54
C GLY A 82 -3.51 -2.93 -4.27
N PRO A 83 -3.41 -1.59 -4.19
CA PRO A 83 -2.14 -0.90 -4.01
C PRO A 83 -1.41 -1.29 -2.72
N GLY A 84 -0.10 -1.07 -2.69
CA GLY A 84 0.78 -1.32 -1.55
C GLY A 84 0.26 -0.79 -0.22
N THR A 85 -0.35 0.41 -0.22
CA THR A 85 -0.94 0.99 0.98
C THR A 85 -1.96 0.10 1.67
N GLU A 86 -2.74 -0.69 0.93
CA GLU A 86 -3.84 -1.49 1.49
C GLU A 86 -3.36 -2.47 2.57
N ARG A 87 -2.11 -2.93 2.43
CA ARG A 87 -1.44 -3.93 3.26
C ARG A 87 -0.68 -3.37 4.47
N HIS A 88 -0.55 -2.05 4.57
CA HIS A 88 0.40 -1.42 5.49
C HIS A 88 -0.26 -0.44 6.47
N TRP A 89 -1.43 -0.75 7.03
CA TRP A 89 -2.09 0.12 8.03
C TRP A 89 -1.84 -0.29 9.49
N GLY A 90 -1.18 -1.43 9.70
CA GLY A 90 -0.97 -2.02 11.01
C GLY A 90 -0.11 -1.18 11.96
N LEU A 91 -0.34 -1.39 13.26
CA LEU A 91 0.61 -1.02 14.32
C LEU A 91 1.73 -2.06 14.47
N TYR A 92 1.48 -3.30 14.03
CA TYR A 92 2.41 -4.43 14.10
C TYR A 92 2.59 -5.10 12.73
N TYR A 93 3.75 -5.70 12.51
CA TYR A 93 3.96 -6.64 11.41
C TYR A 93 3.30 -7.99 11.73
N ALA A 94 3.10 -8.83 10.71
CA ALA A 94 2.50 -10.16 10.87
C ALA A 94 3.27 -11.10 11.81
N ASN A 95 4.58 -10.87 12.00
CA ASN A 95 5.41 -11.58 12.97
C ASN A 95 5.24 -11.09 14.43
N GLY A 96 4.36 -10.11 14.66
CA GLY A 96 4.07 -9.54 15.98
C GLY A 96 5.02 -8.43 16.43
N THR A 97 6.06 -8.08 15.66
CA THR A 97 6.93 -6.96 16.01
C THR A 97 6.22 -5.63 15.72
N ALA A 98 6.47 -4.62 16.56
CA ALA A 98 5.88 -3.30 16.36
C ALA A 98 6.49 -2.62 15.12
N VAL A 99 5.64 -1.98 14.31
CA VAL A 99 6.10 -1.10 13.21
C VAL A 99 6.75 0.15 13.79
N TYR A 100 6.16 0.70 14.85
CA TYR A 100 6.68 1.80 15.65
C TYR A 100 6.10 1.74 17.06
N GLU A 101 6.78 2.32 18.04
CA GLU A 101 6.26 2.43 19.40
C GLU A 101 5.02 3.35 19.46
N ILE A 102 4.00 2.94 20.20
CA ILE A 102 2.78 3.71 20.43
C ILE A 102 2.18 3.41 21.81
N ASP A 103 1.74 4.45 22.51
CA ASP A 103 0.88 4.35 23.69
C ASP A 103 -0.55 4.79 23.32
N LEU A 104 -1.44 3.82 23.15
CA LEU A 104 -2.84 4.06 22.81
C LEU A 104 -3.65 4.71 23.94
N THR A 105 -3.13 4.78 25.16
CA THR A 105 -3.76 5.58 26.23
C THR A 105 -3.56 7.08 25.99
N GLY A 106 -2.62 7.47 25.13
CA GLY A 106 -2.31 8.85 24.79
C GLY A 106 -1.68 9.65 25.94
N ARG A 107 -1.18 8.96 26.98
CA ARG A 107 -0.61 9.61 28.18
C ARG A 107 0.89 9.86 28.04
N ARG A 108 1.59 9.09 27.21
CA ARG A 108 3.02 9.29 26.93
C ARG A 108 3.25 10.63 26.19
N PRO A 109 4.16 11.49 26.69
CA PRO A 109 4.53 12.73 26.00
C PRO A 109 5.11 12.46 24.60
N LEU A 110 4.67 13.21 23.60
CA LEU A 110 5.07 13.00 22.19
C LEU A 110 6.59 13.11 21.96
N GLY A 111 7.29 13.96 22.71
CA GLY A 111 8.75 14.12 22.61
C GLY A 111 9.55 12.99 23.27
N SER A 112 8.90 12.07 23.98
CA SER A 112 9.58 10.96 24.69
C SER A 112 9.70 9.67 23.86
N TYR A 113 9.12 9.64 22.66
CA TYR A 113 9.27 8.51 21.76
C TYR A 113 10.67 8.48 21.13
N PRO A 114 11.19 7.29 20.78
CA PRO A 114 12.44 7.19 20.03
C PRO A 114 12.36 7.95 18.70
N PRO A 115 13.51 8.42 18.17
CA PRO A 115 13.59 9.00 16.84
C PRO A 115 12.98 8.06 15.79
N LEU A 116 12.21 8.63 14.87
CA LEU A 116 11.65 7.91 13.74
C LEU A 116 12.64 7.94 12.56
N PRO A 117 12.58 6.95 11.65
CA PRO A 117 13.26 7.07 10.37
C PRO A 117 12.79 8.32 9.61
N ALA A 118 13.64 8.83 8.73
CA ALA A 118 13.25 9.92 7.83
C ALA A 118 12.13 9.43 6.89
N PRO A 119 11.18 10.31 6.51
CA PRO A 119 10.15 9.92 5.54
C PRO A 119 10.79 9.73 4.15
N GLU A 120 10.56 8.57 3.53
CA GLU A 120 11.24 8.17 2.29
C GLU A 120 10.47 8.55 1.02
N ASN A 121 9.16 8.77 1.09
CA ASN A 121 8.26 8.89 -0.07
C ASN A 121 7.20 10.00 0.07
N ASN A 122 7.53 11.10 0.76
CA ASN A 122 6.61 12.24 0.90
C ASN A 122 6.44 13.07 -0.38
N THR A 123 7.19 12.74 -1.43
CA THR A 123 7.12 13.38 -2.74
C THR A 123 7.00 12.31 -3.83
N PRO A 124 6.30 12.59 -4.95
CA PRO A 124 6.18 11.63 -6.04
C PRO A 124 7.56 11.18 -6.54
N TYR A 125 7.73 9.87 -6.69
CA TYR A 125 8.90 9.33 -7.37
C TYR A 125 8.86 9.73 -8.85
N LYS A 126 9.97 10.25 -9.36
CA LYS A 126 10.06 10.81 -10.73
C LYS A 126 10.70 9.88 -11.75
N GLY A 127 11.25 8.75 -11.30
CA GLY A 127 11.92 7.78 -12.17
C GLY A 127 10.95 6.74 -12.73
N PRO A 128 11.43 5.87 -13.64
CA PRO A 128 10.68 4.70 -14.08
C PRO A 128 10.47 3.71 -12.93
N ILE A 129 9.30 3.10 -12.91
CA ILE A 129 8.93 2.04 -11.97
C ILE A 129 8.57 0.83 -12.82
N TRP A 130 8.93 -0.37 -12.37
CA TRP A 130 8.56 -1.64 -12.98
C TRP A 130 7.81 -2.52 -12.00
N CYS A 131 7.00 -3.45 -12.51
CA CYS A 131 6.32 -4.47 -11.72
C CYS A 131 6.90 -5.85 -12.01
N VAL A 132 7.63 -6.45 -11.08
CA VAL A 132 8.36 -7.72 -11.31
C VAL A 132 7.90 -8.80 -10.35
N LEU A 133 8.29 -10.04 -10.60
CA LEU A 133 8.09 -11.13 -9.63
C LEU A 133 8.80 -10.76 -8.32
N SER A 134 8.11 -10.86 -7.18
CA SER A 134 8.66 -10.42 -5.91
C SER A 134 9.86 -11.25 -5.48
N ALA A 135 10.77 -10.67 -4.70
CA ALA A 135 11.91 -11.39 -4.15
C ALA A 135 11.45 -12.59 -3.29
N ALA A 136 10.37 -12.41 -2.51
CA ALA A 136 9.75 -13.48 -1.74
C ALA A 136 9.26 -14.64 -2.63
N ALA A 137 8.52 -14.34 -3.70
CA ALA A 137 8.05 -15.35 -4.65
C ALA A 137 9.20 -16.01 -5.42
N SER A 138 10.26 -15.26 -5.72
CA SER A 138 11.45 -15.77 -6.41
C SER A 138 12.27 -16.73 -5.55
N ASN A 139 12.40 -16.45 -4.24
CA ASN A 139 13.16 -17.29 -3.31
C ASN A 139 12.53 -18.67 -3.07
N LYS A 140 11.19 -18.74 -3.11
CA LYS A 140 10.43 -19.99 -2.98
C LYS A 140 9.34 -20.04 -4.05
N LEU A 141 9.76 -20.35 -5.28
CA LEU A 141 8.88 -20.34 -6.44
C LEU A 141 7.78 -21.39 -6.33
N ASN A 142 6.53 -20.94 -6.21
CA ASN A 142 5.36 -21.77 -6.41
C ASN A 142 4.98 -21.72 -7.90
N GLU A 143 5.51 -22.67 -8.69
CA GLU A 143 5.33 -22.67 -10.15
C GLU A 143 3.87 -22.66 -10.58
N THR A 144 2.97 -23.33 -9.85
CA THR A 144 1.55 -23.34 -10.17
C THR A 144 0.93 -21.95 -9.98
N ALA A 145 1.19 -21.30 -8.85
CA ALA A 145 0.67 -19.97 -8.59
C ALA A 145 1.22 -18.94 -9.58
N VAL A 146 2.52 -18.99 -9.84
CA VAL A 146 3.20 -18.09 -10.78
C VAL A 146 2.75 -18.37 -12.23
N GLY A 147 2.62 -19.63 -12.62
CA GLY A 147 2.12 -20.03 -13.94
C GLY A 147 0.70 -19.55 -14.21
N ASN A 148 -0.18 -19.61 -13.20
CA ASN A 148 -1.54 -19.07 -13.30
C ASN A 148 -1.54 -17.55 -13.45
N ALA A 149 -0.74 -16.84 -12.66
CA ALA A 149 -0.61 -15.38 -12.75
C ALA A 149 0.02 -14.93 -14.09
N LEU A 150 1.02 -15.66 -14.59
CA LEU A 150 1.63 -15.46 -15.90
C LEU A 150 0.60 -15.67 -17.01
N SER A 151 -0.16 -16.76 -16.96
CA SER A 151 -1.23 -17.06 -17.93
C SER A 151 -2.30 -15.97 -17.94
N TYR A 152 -2.69 -15.47 -16.76
CA TYR A 152 -3.61 -14.34 -16.64
C TYR A 152 -3.06 -13.07 -17.30
N ALA A 153 -1.79 -12.72 -17.06
CA ALA A 153 -1.13 -11.56 -17.66
C ALA A 153 -1.09 -11.67 -19.19
N CYS A 154 -0.72 -12.85 -19.72
CA CYS A 154 -0.64 -13.09 -21.16
C CYS A 154 -2.02 -13.20 -21.84
N GLY A 155 -3.05 -13.62 -21.12
CA GLY A 155 -4.40 -13.86 -21.65
C GLY A 155 -5.22 -12.60 -21.97
N GLN A 156 -4.68 -11.41 -21.75
CA GLN A 156 -5.42 -10.14 -21.93
C GLN A 156 -5.58 -9.71 -23.40
N GLY A 157 -4.91 -10.39 -24.34
CA GLY A 157 -5.06 -10.16 -25.79
C GLY A 157 -4.28 -8.97 -26.38
N ASN A 158 -3.57 -8.19 -25.57
CA ASN A 158 -2.86 -6.98 -26.00
C ASN A 158 -1.36 -7.18 -26.30
N GLY A 159 -0.93 -8.39 -26.67
CA GLY A 159 0.48 -8.69 -26.95
C GLY A 159 1.40 -8.58 -25.72
N THR A 160 0.84 -8.63 -24.51
CA THR A 160 1.56 -8.49 -23.22
C THR A 160 2.78 -9.39 -23.11
N CYS A 161 2.73 -10.58 -23.72
CA CYS A 161 3.76 -11.61 -23.63
C CYS A 161 4.48 -11.89 -24.96
N ASP A 162 4.41 -10.98 -25.94
CA ASP A 162 5.03 -11.19 -27.25
C ASP A 162 6.55 -11.30 -27.16
N ALA A 163 7.20 -10.49 -26.32
CA ALA A 163 8.65 -10.46 -26.21
C ALA A 163 9.24 -11.71 -25.52
N ILE A 164 8.42 -12.47 -24.79
CA ILE A 164 8.83 -13.71 -24.09
C ILE A 164 8.49 -14.98 -24.89
N GLN A 165 7.98 -14.87 -26.12
CA GLN A 165 7.76 -16.04 -26.97
C GLN A 165 9.08 -16.59 -27.54
N PRO A 166 9.15 -17.88 -27.91
CA PRO A 166 10.34 -18.48 -28.52
C PRO A 166 10.92 -17.64 -29.68
N GLY A 167 12.23 -17.38 -29.63
CA GLY A 167 12.94 -16.57 -30.63
C GLY A 167 12.84 -15.06 -30.45
N LYS A 168 12.20 -14.57 -29.38
CA LYS A 168 12.05 -13.14 -29.08
C LYS A 168 13.07 -12.66 -28.03
N THR A 169 13.17 -11.34 -27.88
CA THR A 169 14.25 -10.67 -27.15
C THR A 169 14.27 -10.95 -25.64
N CYS A 170 13.14 -11.32 -25.04
CA CYS A 170 13.00 -11.64 -23.62
C CYS A 170 12.71 -13.11 -23.35
N TYR A 171 12.90 -13.99 -24.34
CA TYR A 171 12.73 -15.43 -24.14
C TYR A 171 13.80 -16.03 -23.20
N THR A 172 15.03 -15.52 -23.26
CA THR A 172 16.16 -16.01 -22.45
C THR A 172 16.39 -15.07 -21.25
N PRO A 173 16.55 -15.59 -20.02
CA PRO A 173 16.52 -17.01 -19.66
C PRO A 173 15.11 -17.61 -19.73
N ASN A 174 15.01 -18.83 -20.26
CA ASN A 174 13.74 -19.55 -20.42
C ASN A 174 13.32 -20.18 -19.09
N THR A 175 12.89 -19.34 -18.15
CA THR A 175 12.39 -19.77 -16.84
C THR A 175 11.07 -19.08 -16.53
N THR A 176 10.21 -19.79 -15.79
CA THR A 176 8.91 -19.28 -15.32
C THR A 176 9.07 -17.94 -14.58
N ALA A 177 10.13 -17.79 -13.78
CA ALA A 177 10.38 -16.57 -13.01
C ALA A 177 10.74 -15.36 -13.90
N ALA A 178 11.59 -15.56 -14.92
CA ALA A 178 11.98 -14.49 -15.84
C ALA A 178 10.80 -14.06 -16.72
N HIS A 179 10.06 -15.03 -17.25
CA HIS A 179 8.86 -14.78 -18.05
C HIS A 179 7.75 -14.11 -17.24
N ALA A 180 7.51 -14.57 -16.00
CA ALA A 180 6.57 -13.93 -15.08
C ALA A 180 6.93 -12.47 -14.79
N SER A 181 8.20 -12.19 -14.48
CA SER A 181 8.65 -10.81 -14.23
C SER A 181 8.37 -9.90 -15.42
N TYR A 182 8.68 -10.35 -16.64
CA TYR A 182 8.41 -9.56 -17.84
C TYR A 182 6.90 -9.37 -18.08
N ALA A 183 6.13 -10.45 -17.98
CA ALA A 183 4.68 -10.43 -18.21
C ALA A 183 3.95 -9.55 -17.20
N PHE A 184 4.31 -9.62 -15.92
CA PHE A 184 3.75 -8.78 -14.85
C PHE A 184 4.01 -7.31 -15.14
N ASN A 185 5.24 -6.98 -15.54
CA ASN A 185 5.60 -5.61 -15.88
C ASN A 185 4.83 -5.12 -17.10
N SER A 186 4.88 -5.89 -18.20
CA SER A 186 4.20 -5.54 -19.46
C SER A 186 2.69 -5.35 -19.25
N TYR A 187 2.04 -6.22 -18.48
CA TYR A 187 0.64 -6.09 -18.12
C TYR A 187 0.41 -4.80 -17.33
N TRP A 188 1.15 -4.62 -16.23
CA TRP A 188 0.95 -3.50 -15.33
C TRP A 188 1.13 -2.16 -16.06
N GLN A 189 2.17 -2.01 -16.88
CA GLN A 189 2.43 -0.80 -17.68
C GLN A 189 1.28 -0.47 -18.66
N GLN A 190 0.62 -1.49 -19.21
CA GLN A 190 -0.48 -1.29 -20.15
C GLN A 190 -1.78 -0.89 -19.45
N PHE A 191 -2.03 -1.41 -18.25
CA PHE A 191 -3.36 -1.36 -17.62
C PHE A 191 -3.40 -0.58 -16.28
N GLU A 192 -2.28 -0.07 -15.78
CA GLU A 192 -2.24 0.66 -14.50
C GLU A 192 -3.18 1.87 -14.48
N LYS A 193 -3.27 2.60 -15.59
CA LYS A 193 -4.16 3.77 -15.75
C LYS A 193 -5.64 3.40 -15.71
N THR A 194 -5.96 2.13 -15.91
CA THR A 194 -7.32 1.57 -15.84
C THR A 194 -7.56 0.75 -14.57
N GLY A 195 -6.65 0.82 -13.59
CA GLY A 195 -6.81 0.21 -12.27
C GLY A 195 -6.03 -1.08 -12.04
N ALA A 196 -5.18 -1.53 -12.97
CA ALA A 196 -4.31 -2.67 -12.69
C ALA A 196 -3.28 -2.34 -11.61
N THR A 197 -3.08 -3.26 -10.68
CA THR A 197 -2.10 -3.11 -9.58
C THR A 197 -0.98 -4.12 -9.71
N CYS A 198 0.22 -3.75 -9.25
CA CYS A 198 1.35 -4.66 -9.16
C CYS A 198 1.21 -5.61 -7.95
N TYR A 199 0.20 -6.47 -7.98
CA TYR A 199 -0.12 -7.37 -6.86
C TYR A 199 0.02 -8.85 -7.25
N PHE A 200 -0.70 -9.29 -8.29
CA PHE A 200 -0.67 -10.67 -8.78
C PHE A 200 -0.79 -11.73 -7.67
N ASN A 201 -1.76 -11.57 -6.76
CA ASN A 201 -1.93 -12.43 -5.57
C ASN A 201 -0.67 -12.50 -4.69
N ASN A 202 -0.08 -11.33 -4.43
CA ASN A 202 1.15 -11.16 -3.66
C ASN A 202 2.40 -11.80 -4.30
N LEU A 203 2.36 -12.09 -5.61
CA LEU A 203 3.50 -12.64 -6.35
C LEU A 203 4.36 -11.55 -7.00
N ALA A 204 3.88 -10.31 -7.07
CA ALA A 204 4.59 -9.21 -7.71
C ALA A 204 4.89 -8.07 -6.74
N GLU A 205 5.94 -7.32 -7.04
CA GLU A 205 6.31 -6.09 -6.32
C GLU A 205 6.83 -5.04 -7.30
N GLN A 206 6.69 -3.76 -6.92
CA GLN A 206 7.30 -2.69 -7.68
C GLN A 206 8.80 -2.60 -7.42
N THR A 207 9.56 -2.19 -8.43
CA THR A 207 10.99 -1.92 -8.31
C THR A 207 11.38 -0.67 -9.08
N ILE A 208 12.39 0.03 -8.57
CA ILE A 208 13.06 1.16 -9.23
C ILE A 208 14.40 0.76 -9.85
N LYS A 209 14.79 -0.51 -9.70
CA LYS A 209 15.97 -1.08 -10.34
C LYS A 209 15.56 -1.65 -11.69
N ASP A 210 16.12 -1.11 -12.77
CA ASP A 210 15.83 -1.57 -14.13
C ASP A 210 16.07 -3.10 -14.26
N PRO A 211 15.01 -3.90 -14.51
CA PRO A 211 15.12 -5.35 -14.65
C PRO A 211 15.59 -5.78 -16.06
N SER A 212 15.77 -4.83 -16.99
CA SER A 212 16.26 -5.09 -18.35
C SER A 212 17.66 -5.70 -18.35
N HIS A 213 17.91 -6.59 -19.31
CA HIS A 213 19.19 -7.28 -19.44
C HIS A 213 19.44 -7.73 -20.88
N GLY A 214 20.69 -7.60 -21.36
CA GLY A 214 21.05 -7.95 -22.73
C GLY A 214 20.17 -7.21 -23.77
N SER A 215 19.52 -7.98 -24.65
CA SER A 215 18.54 -7.47 -25.61
C SER A 215 17.11 -7.40 -25.05
N CYS A 216 16.83 -7.97 -23.88
CA CYS A 216 15.53 -7.90 -23.23
C CYS A 216 15.35 -6.54 -22.55
N ARG A 217 14.39 -5.75 -23.05
CA ARG A 217 14.04 -4.44 -22.49
C ARG A 217 12.65 -4.48 -21.89
N PHE A 218 12.55 -4.19 -20.60
CA PHE A 218 11.28 -4.10 -19.91
C PHE A 218 10.62 -2.75 -20.21
N PRO A 219 9.34 -2.71 -20.63
CA PRO A 219 8.65 -1.45 -20.85
C PRO A 219 8.58 -0.66 -19.54
N SER A 220 8.71 0.66 -19.63
CA SER A 220 8.39 1.58 -18.53
C SER A 220 7.67 2.79 -19.11
N SER A 221 6.64 3.25 -18.42
CA SER A 221 6.18 4.62 -18.60
C SER A 221 7.25 5.52 -18.02
N SER A 222 8.02 6.21 -18.86
CA SER A 222 8.69 7.43 -18.43
C SER A 222 7.61 8.32 -17.83
N GLY A 223 7.72 8.67 -16.54
CA GLY A 223 6.81 9.62 -15.90
C GLY A 223 6.63 10.80 -16.84
N SER A 224 5.44 10.93 -17.42
CA SER A 224 5.12 12.09 -18.24
C SER A 224 5.12 13.29 -17.28
N PRO A 225 5.75 14.42 -17.67
CA PRO A 225 5.91 15.58 -16.80
C PRO A 225 4.61 16.05 -16.16
#